data_AF-A0A151B614-F1
#
_entry.id   AF-A0A151B614-F1
#
_cell.length_a   1.000
_cell.length_b   1.000
_cell.length_c   1.000
_cell.angle_alpha   90.00
_cell.angle_beta   90.00
_cell.angle_gamma   90.00
#
_symmetry.space_group_name_H-M   'P 1'
#
loop_
_entity.id
_entity.type
_entity.pdbx_description
1 polymer ?
#
loop_
_entity_poly.entity_id
_entity_poly.type
_entity_poly.pdbx_seq_one_letter_code
_entity_poly.pdbx_strand_id
1 'polypeptide(L)'
;MDKLDNEKKLLGDMIDLYCRKNHNSKDDLCPDCKELKEYAFYRLSKCPFGNDKKSCVNCKIKCYDNKHKDRIKEVMKFSGWRIFFRHPILTIKHF
;
A
#
# COMPACT_ATOMS: atom_id res chain seq x y z
N MET A 1 -10.74 0.24 -16.10
CA MET A 1 -9.68 0.54 -15.13
C MET A 1 -9.45 -0.69 -14.29
N ASP A 2 -8.27 -1.30 -14.40
CA ASP A 2 -7.94 -2.53 -13.68
C ASP A 2 -7.92 -2.29 -12.17
N LYS A 3 -8.54 -3.22 -11.44
CA LYS A 3 -8.66 -3.16 -9.98
C LYS A 3 -7.29 -3.20 -9.30
N LEU A 4 -6.37 -3.95 -9.90
CA LEU A 4 -4.98 -4.04 -9.44
C LEU A 4 -4.23 -2.69 -9.54
N ASP A 5 -4.48 -1.91 -10.58
CA ASP A 5 -3.81 -0.61 -10.76
C ASP A 5 -4.37 0.45 -9.83
N ASN A 6 -5.66 0.36 -9.49
CA ASN A 6 -6.25 1.17 -8.42
C ASN A 6 -5.63 0.83 -7.06
N GLU A 7 -5.40 -0.46 -6.75
CA GLU A 7 -4.69 -0.87 -5.53
C GLU A 7 -3.24 -0.34 -5.50
N LYS A 8 -2.51 -0.40 -6.62
CA LYS A 8 -1.16 0.15 -6.71
C LYS A 8 -1.15 1.65 -6.45
N LYS A 9 -2.04 2.41 -7.10
CA LYS A 9 -2.16 3.86 -6.89
C LYS A 9 -2.46 4.18 -5.42
N LEU A 10 -3.46 3.51 -4.85
CA LEU A 10 -3.84 3.69 -3.44
C LEU A 10 -2.65 3.43 -2.51
N LEU A 11 -1.97 2.29 -2.68
CA LEU A 11 -0.84 1.94 -1.83
C LEU A 11 0.33 2.91 -2.00
N GLY A 12 0.57 3.40 -3.22
CA GLY A 12 1.52 4.46 -3.49
C GLY A 12 1.20 5.75 -2.73
N ASP A 13 -0.06 6.19 -2.78
CA ASP A 13 -0.53 7.38 -2.06
C ASP A 13 -0.42 7.22 -0.54
N MET A 14 -0.68 6.00 -0.01
CA MET A 14 -0.51 5.69 1.41
C MET A 14 0.94 5.85 1.86
N ILE A 15 1.89 5.34 1.06
CA ILE A 15 3.32 5.39 1.35
C ILE A 15 3.84 6.82 1.22
N ASP A 16 3.41 7.56 0.19
CA ASP A 16 3.78 8.96 -0.02
C ASP A 16 3.31 9.83 1.15
N LEU A 17 2.06 9.63 1.61
CA LEU A 17 1.52 10.34 2.76
C LEU A 17 2.28 10.01 4.06
N TYR A 18 2.56 8.72 4.29
CA TYR A 18 3.31 8.28 5.46
C TYR A 18 4.71 8.90 5.48
N CYS A 19 5.43 8.83 4.36
CA CYS A 19 6.78 9.37 4.23
C CYS A 19 6.81 10.89 4.48
N ARG A 20 5.88 11.64 3.89
CA ARG A 20 5.79 13.10 4.05
C ARG A 20 5.52 13.51 5.49
N LYS A 21 4.69 12.75 6.21
CA LYS A 21 4.28 13.08 7.58
C LYS A 21 5.21 12.53 8.67
N ASN A 22 5.82 11.37 8.45
CA ASN A 22 6.67 10.72 9.44
C ASN A 22 8.16 11.05 9.26
N HIS A 23 8.61 11.22 8.01
CA HIS A 23 10.02 11.44 7.69
C HIS A 23 10.31 12.88 7.19
N ASN A 24 9.32 13.78 7.23
CA ASN A 24 9.43 15.18 6.78
C ASN A 24 10.00 15.35 5.35
N SER A 25 9.86 14.33 4.50
CA SER A 25 10.29 14.42 3.11
C SER A 25 9.31 15.28 2.32
N LYS A 26 9.77 16.38 1.73
CA LYS A 26 8.89 17.38 1.07
C LYS A 26 8.67 17.08 -0.41
N ASP A 27 9.73 16.77 -1.13
CA ASP A 27 9.69 16.65 -2.59
C ASP A 27 9.65 15.18 -3.05
N ASP A 28 10.50 14.33 -2.47
CA ASP A 28 10.62 12.92 -2.84
C ASP A 28 10.28 11.96 -1.71
N LEU A 29 10.18 10.66 -2.02
CA LEU A 29 10.18 9.61 -1.01
C LEU A 29 11.58 9.45 -0.42
N CYS A 30 11.69 9.23 0.88
CA CYS A 30 12.95 8.80 1.48
C CYS A 30 13.34 7.41 0.92
N PRO A 31 14.63 7.03 0.96
CA PRO A 31 15.11 5.76 0.41
C PRO A 31 14.33 4.54 0.91
N ASP A 32 14.03 4.49 2.22
CA ASP A 32 13.24 3.41 2.83
C ASP A 32 11.81 3.30 2.27
N CYS A 33 11.12 4.43 2.13
CA CYS A 33 9.75 4.44 1.63
C CYS A 33 9.71 4.19 0.12
N LYS A 34 10.75 4.60 -0.61
CA LYS A 34 10.91 4.30 -2.04
C LYS A 34 11.10 2.81 -2.26
N GLU A 35 12.02 2.17 -1.51
CA GLU A 35 12.23 0.73 -1.53
C GLU A 35 10.92 -0.02 -1.22
N LEU A 36 10.19 0.42 -0.19
CA LEU A 36 8.91 -0.19 0.19
C LEU A 36 7.86 -0.10 -0.94
N LYS A 37 7.77 1.04 -1.62
CA LYS A 37 6.83 1.28 -2.72
C LYS A 37 7.18 0.41 -3.92
N GLU A 38 8.44 0.40 -4.32
CA GLU A 38 8.93 -0.42 -5.44
C GLU A 38 8.74 -1.91 -5.17
N TYR A 39 9.06 -2.37 -3.97
CA TYR A 39 8.83 -3.75 -3.54
C TYR A 39 7.36 -4.13 -3.61
N ALA A 40 6.47 -3.30 -3.07
CA ALA A 40 5.03 -3.56 -3.10
C ALA A 40 4.48 -3.58 -4.53
N PHE A 41 4.92 -2.65 -5.39
CA PHE A 41 4.50 -2.59 -6.79
C PHE A 41 4.97 -3.82 -7.58
N TYR A 42 6.23 -4.23 -7.37
CA TYR A 42 6.76 -5.45 -7.97
C TYR A 42 5.94 -6.67 -7.55
N ARG A 43 5.61 -6.82 -6.27
CA ARG A 43 4.78 -7.93 -5.78
C ARG A 43 3.35 -7.90 -6.31
N LEU A 44 2.75 -6.73 -6.38
CA LEU A 44 1.42 -6.56 -6.98
C LEU A 44 1.43 -6.94 -8.46
N SER A 45 2.46 -6.55 -9.21
CA SER A 45 2.62 -6.88 -10.62
C SER A 45 2.71 -8.39 -10.89
N LYS A 46 3.29 -9.14 -9.95
CA LYS A 46 3.41 -10.61 -10.02
C LYS A 46 2.33 -11.35 -9.23
N CYS A 47 1.23 -10.68 -8.89
CA CYS A 47 0.17 -11.31 -8.11
C CYS A 47 -0.54 -12.40 -8.94
N PRO A 48 -0.59 -13.66 -8.48
CA PRO A 48 -1.24 -14.74 -9.22
C PRO A 48 -2.77 -14.57 -9.28
N PHE A 49 -3.35 -13.76 -8.40
CA PHE A 49 -4.79 -13.51 -8.34
C PHE A 49 -5.24 -12.33 -9.23
N GLY A 50 -4.32 -11.50 -9.73
CA GLY A 50 -4.64 -10.36 -10.59
C GLY A 50 -5.84 -9.53 -10.10
N ASN A 51 -6.85 -9.38 -10.96
CA ASN A 51 -8.09 -8.63 -10.68
C ASN A 51 -9.09 -9.37 -9.76
N ASP A 52 -8.98 -10.70 -9.62
CA ASP A 52 -9.85 -11.51 -8.75
C ASP A 52 -9.45 -11.42 -7.27
N LYS A 53 -8.33 -10.78 -6.99
CA LYS A 53 -7.83 -10.54 -5.64
C LYS A 53 -8.87 -9.78 -4.79
N LYS A 54 -9.13 -10.28 -3.57
CA LYS A 54 -10.07 -9.63 -2.63
C LYS A 54 -9.44 -8.47 -1.87
N SER A 55 -8.39 -8.73 -1.09
CA SER A 55 -7.57 -7.72 -0.42
C SER A 55 -6.18 -8.29 -0.11
N CYS A 56 -5.15 -7.44 0.04
CA CYS A 56 -3.81 -7.87 0.48
C CYS A 56 -3.84 -8.52 1.86
N VAL A 57 -4.67 -7.98 2.77
CA VAL A 57 -4.74 -8.41 4.17
C VAL A 57 -5.31 -9.82 4.29
N ASN A 58 -6.35 -10.13 3.51
CA ASN A 58 -7.03 -11.43 3.52
C ASN A 58 -6.48 -12.38 2.45
N CYS A 59 -5.29 -12.10 1.91
CA CYS A 59 -4.68 -12.95 0.91
C CYS A 59 -4.17 -14.25 1.54
N LYS A 60 -4.49 -15.40 0.95
CA LYS A 60 -4.11 -16.72 1.47
C LYS A 60 -2.61 -17.02 1.30
N ILE A 61 -1.91 -16.33 0.41
CA ILE A 61 -0.48 -16.56 0.14
C ILE A 61 0.41 -15.63 0.97
N LYS A 62 1.57 -16.14 1.39
CA LYS A 62 2.62 -15.31 1.99
C LYS A 62 3.36 -14.52 0.90
N CYS A 63 2.82 -13.35 0.55
CA CYS A 63 3.37 -12.50 -0.51
C CYS A 63 4.47 -11.55 0.00
N TYR A 64 4.36 -11.00 1.21
CA TYR A 64 5.39 -10.14 1.78
C TYR A 64 6.28 -10.92 2.74
N ASP A 65 7.57 -10.60 2.76
CA ASP A 65 8.44 -10.97 3.87
C ASP A 65 8.02 -10.23 5.14
N ASN A 66 8.46 -10.74 6.29
CA ASN A 66 7.98 -10.23 7.57
C ASN A 66 8.34 -8.74 7.76
N LYS A 67 9.55 -8.31 7.36
CA LYS A 67 10.03 -6.93 7.52
C LYS A 67 9.19 -5.94 6.72
N HIS A 68 8.95 -6.20 5.43
CA HIS A 68 8.12 -5.30 4.61
C HIS A 68 6.64 -5.38 4.99
N LYS A 69 6.16 -6.55 5.44
CA LYS A 69 4.77 -6.70 5.92
C LYS A 69 4.48 -5.80 7.11
N ASP A 70 5.40 -5.72 8.07
CA ASP A 70 5.22 -4.89 9.26
C ASP A 70 5.28 -3.40 8.90
N ARG A 71 6.22 -2.98 8.02
CA ARG A 71 6.26 -1.62 7.47
C ARG A 71 4.96 -1.24 6.73
N ILE A 72 4.43 -2.12 5.87
CA ILE A 72 3.16 -1.88 5.17
C ILE A 72 2.00 -1.75 6.18
N LYS A 73 1.96 -2.57 7.24
CA LYS A 73 0.93 -2.45 8.28
C LYS A 73 1.01 -1.11 9.01
N GLU A 74 2.20 -0.61 9.31
CA GLU A 74 2.37 0.72 9.90
C GLU A 74 1.86 1.81 8.99
N VAL A 75 2.25 1.77 7.71
CA VAL A 75 1.75 2.69 6.67
C VAL A 75 0.23 2.58 6.56
N MET A 76 -0.35 1.38 6.57
CA MET A 76 -1.79 1.18 6.51
C MET A 76 -2.50 1.72 7.76
N LYS A 77 -1.97 1.48 8.96
CA LYS A 77 -2.54 1.98 10.22
C LYS A 77 -2.49 3.50 10.28
N PHE A 78 -1.40 4.10 9.82
CA PHE A 78 -1.22 5.55 9.78
C PHE A 78 -2.10 6.18 8.69
N SER A 79 -2.03 5.68 7.46
CA SER A 79 -2.71 6.30 6.32
C SER A 79 -4.17 5.88 6.21
N GLY A 80 -4.62 4.82 6.89
CA GLY A 80 -5.97 4.23 6.76
C GLY A 80 -7.10 5.24 6.97
N TRP A 81 -7.17 5.88 8.14
CA TRP A 81 -8.20 6.91 8.41
C TRP A 81 -8.00 8.16 7.52
N ARG A 82 -6.77 8.46 7.15
CA ARG A 82 -6.44 9.66 6.34
C ARG A 82 -6.80 9.49 4.87
N ILE A 83 -6.81 8.25 4.37
CA ILE A 83 -7.24 7.91 3.00
C ILE A 83 -8.74 7.60 2.91
N PHE A 84 -9.42 7.32 4.03
CA PHE A 84 -10.89 7.23 4.09
C PHE A 84 -11.58 8.45 3.45
N PHE A 85 -11.05 9.65 3.70
CA PHE A 85 -11.58 10.89 3.11
C PHE A 85 -11.35 11.01 1.60
N ARG A 86 -10.43 10.24 1.02
CA ARG A 86 -10.05 10.32 -0.40
C ARG A 86 -10.62 9.16 -1.22
N HIS A 87 -10.74 7.98 -0.62
CA HIS A 87 -11.25 6.76 -1.25
C HIS A 87 -12.14 5.95 -0.29
N PRO A 88 -13.33 6.46 0.07
CA PRO A 88 -14.20 5.89 1.11
C PRO A 88 -14.62 4.44 0.82
N ILE A 89 -14.78 4.07 -0.45
CA ILE A 89 -15.18 2.73 -0.90
C ILE A 89 -14.06 1.69 -0.71
N LEU A 90 -12.79 2.11 -0.82
CA LEU A 90 -11.63 1.22 -0.68
C LEU A 90 -11.30 0.94 0.79
N THR A 91 -11.55 1.91 1.67
CA THR A 91 -11.35 1.79 3.12
C THR A 91 -12.31 0.81 3.79
N ILE A 92 -13.56 0.69 3.35
CA ILE A 92 -14.51 -0.30 3.88
C ILE A 92 -14.07 -1.74 3.59
N LYS A 93 -13.23 -1.96 2.56
CA LYS A 93 -12.68 -3.29 2.20
C LYS A 93 -11.30 -3.60 2.80
N HIS A 94 -10.63 -2.62 3.41
CA HIS A 94 -9.25 -2.73 3.90
C HIS A 94 -9.10 -2.51 5.42
N PHE A 95 -10.12 -1.97 6.09
CA PHE A 95 -10.30 -2.10 7.54
C PHE A 95 -10.96 -3.45 7.87
#